data_AF-W6LAM1-F1
#
_entry.id   AF-W6LAM1-F1
#
_cell.length_a   1.000
_cell.length_b   1.000
_cell.length_c   1.000
_cell.angle_alpha   90.00
_cell.angle_beta   90.00
_cell.angle_gamma   90.00
#
_symmetry.space_group_name_H-M   'P 1'
#
loop_
_entity.id
_entity.type
_entity.pdbx_description
1 polymer ?
#
loop_
_entity_poly.entity_id
_entity_poly.type
_entity_poly.pdbx_seq_one_letter_code
_entity_poly.pdbx_strand_id
1 'polypeptide(L)'
;MSSQESLKSAMREALEADGTISQMKAELRAAVFRRISANPTLEGGVNEGISRPPDPPENLILHELIKEYLAFNGLEHTLSVFQLEAQVPDSQVPRKVLAVELNLGSAPTTIPLLYSILHELRLSRDMTQ
;
A
#
# COMPACT_ATOMS: atom_id res chain seq x y z
N MET A 1 -22.84 -33.69 -6.74
CA MET A 1 -22.79 -32.39 -6.05
C MET A 1 -24.19 -31.82 -6.04
N SER A 2 -24.72 -31.48 -4.86
CA SER A 2 -26.10 -31.00 -4.73
C SER A 2 -26.25 -29.65 -5.43
N SER A 3 -27.38 -29.39 -6.10
CA SER A 3 -27.66 -28.09 -6.76
C SER A 3 -27.56 -26.89 -5.80
N GLN A 4 -27.65 -27.12 -4.49
CA GLN A 4 -27.43 -26.09 -3.47
C GLN A 4 -25.95 -25.78 -3.26
N GLU A 5 -25.08 -26.79 -3.36
CA GLU A 5 -23.62 -26.61 -3.22
C GLU A 5 -23.05 -25.86 -4.43
N SER A 6 -23.54 -26.17 -5.63
CA SER A 6 -23.13 -25.45 -6.85
C SER A 6 -23.56 -23.99 -6.82
N LEU A 7 -24.78 -23.70 -6.37
CA LEU A 7 -25.27 -22.32 -6.23
C LEU A 7 -24.45 -21.53 -5.19
N LYS A 8 -24.18 -22.14 -4.03
CA LYS A 8 -23.35 -21.52 -3.00
C LYS A 8 -21.93 -21.24 -3.49
N SER A 9 -21.35 -22.17 -4.25
CA SER A 9 -20.03 -21.99 -4.85
C SER A 9 -20.03 -20.85 -5.86
N ALA A 10 -20.99 -20.82 -6.79
CA ALA A 10 -21.09 -19.78 -7.81
C ALA A 10 -21.31 -18.38 -7.21
N MET A 11 -22.14 -18.27 -6.16
CA MET A 11 -22.32 -17.00 -5.44
C MET A 11 -21.04 -16.54 -4.75
N ARG A 12 -20.31 -17.46 -4.11
CA ARG A 12 -19.02 -17.14 -3.49
C ARG A 12 -18.02 -16.66 -4.53
N GLU A 13 -17.93 -17.35 -5.66
CA GLU A 13 -17.01 -17.01 -6.75
C GLU A 13 -17.34 -15.64 -7.36
N ALA A 14 -18.62 -15.32 -7.53
CA ALA A 14 -19.07 -14.00 -7.97
C ALA A 14 -18.71 -12.90 -6.96
N LEU A 15 -18.89 -13.13 -5.66
CA LEU A 15 -18.52 -12.17 -4.59
C LEU A 15 -17.01 -12.04 -4.37
N GLU A 16 -16.23 -13.07 -4.73
CA GLU A 16 -14.77 -13.01 -4.75
C GLU A 16 -14.28 -12.21 -5.98
N ALA A 17 -14.90 -12.41 -7.15
CA ALA A 17 -14.57 -11.68 -8.39
C ALA A 17 -14.94 -10.19 -8.32
N ASP A 18 -16.08 -9.88 -7.72
CA ASP A 18 -16.55 -8.50 -7.46
C ASP A 18 -15.74 -7.79 -6.37
N GLY A 19 -14.84 -8.50 -5.67
CA GLY A 19 -13.97 -7.92 -4.65
C GLY A 19 -14.63 -7.70 -3.29
N THR A 20 -15.95 -7.85 -3.18
CA THR A 20 -16.72 -7.73 -1.92
C THR A 20 -16.14 -8.60 -0.78
N ILE A 21 -15.76 -9.86 -1.07
CA ILE A 21 -15.13 -10.74 -0.06
C ILE A 21 -13.72 -10.25 0.32
N SER A 22 -12.97 -9.71 -0.63
CA SER A 22 -11.63 -9.16 -0.38
C SER A 22 -11.69 -7.91 0.49
N GLN A 23 -12.69 -7.04 0.27
CA GLN A 23 -12.95 -5.87 1.09
C GLN A 23 -13.27 -6.25 2.53
N MET A 24 -14.23 -7.17 2.76
CA MET A 24 -14.55 -7.63 4.12
C MET A 24 -13.34 -8.25 4.84
N LYS A 25 -12.51 -9.03 4.12
CA LYS A 25 -11.28 -9.60 4.67
C LYS A 25 -10.28 -8.50 5.07
N ALA A 26 -10.15 -7.45 4.24
CA ALA A 26 -9.29 -6.31 4.53
C ALA A 26 -9.78 -5.53 5.76
N GLU A 27 -11.08 -5.24 5.83
CA GLU A 27 -11.70 -4.56 6.99
C GLU A 27 -11.55 -5.39 8.27
N LEU A 28 -11.70 -6.71 8.19
CA LEU A 28 -11.49 -7.61 9.31
C LEU A 28 -10.02 -7.62 9.76
N ARG A 29 -9.06 -7.72 8.83
CA ARG A 29 -7.62 -7.64 9.14
C ARG A 29 -7.29 -6.33 9.83
N ALA A 30 -7.82 -5.21 9.32
CA ALA A 30 -7.66 -3.89 9.93
C ALA A 30 -8.26 -3.81 11.34
N ALA A 31 -9.47 -4.36 11.54
CA ALA A 31 -10.12 -4.37 12.85
C ALA A 31 -9.36 -5.23 13.87
N VAL A 32 -8.88 -6.40 13.46
CA VAL A 32 -8.06 -7.29 14.30
C VAL A 32 -6.74 -6.61 14.66
N PHE A 33 -6.05 -6.04 13.68
CA PHE A 33 -4.80 -5.32 13.90
C PHE A 33 -4.98 -4.17 14.89
N ARG A 34 -6.00 -3.31 14.70
CA ARG A 34 -6.32 -2.23 15.65
C ARG A 34 -6.52 -2.73 17.08
N ARG A 35 -7.13 -3.90 17.27
CA ARG A 35 -7.36 -4.48 18.60
C ARG A 35 -6.08 -5.05 19.22
N ILE A 36 -5.24 -5.69 18.41
CA ILE A 36 -3.93 -6.20 18.85
C ILE A 36 -3.02 -5.04 19.21
N SER A 37 -2.94 -4.00 18.38
CA SER A 37 -2.12 -2.81 18.63
C SER A 37 -2.62 -1.94 19.80
N ALA A 38 -3.89 -2.08 20.21
CA ALA A 38 -4.46 -1.33 21.34
C ALA A 38 -4.36 -2.08 22.68
N ASN A 39 -4.08 -3.38 22.68
CA ASN A 39 -3.90 -4.19 23.90
C ASN A 39 -2.47 -4.76 23.93
N PRO A 40 -1.51 -4.04 24.53
CA PRO A 40 -0.10 -4.44 24.56
C PRO A 40 0.20 -5.71 25.41
N THR A 41 -0.83 -6.35 25.97
CA THR A 41 -0.69 -7.40 27.00
C THR A 41 -1.08 -8.82 26.54
N LEU A 42 -1.49 -9.03 25.28
CA LEU A 42 -1.78 -10.39 24.79
C LEU A 42 -0.60 -10.91 23.97
N GLU A 43 0.21 -11.69 24.67
CA GLU A 43 1.36 -12.44 24.20
C GLU A 43 1.05 -13.24 22.93
N GLY A 44 1.78 -12.96 21.84
CA GLY A 44 1.74 -13.79 20.62
C GLY A 44 1.97 -13.10 19.28
N GLY A 45 2.97 -12.19 19.19
CA GLY A 45 3.42 -11.56 17.94
C GLY A 45 2.84 -10.16 17.77
N VAL A 46 3.58 -9.06 17.91
CA VAL A 46 4.94 -8.76 17.47
C VAL A 46 5.56 -7.75 18.45
N ASN A 47 6.66 -8.13 19.08
CA ASN A 47 7.65 -7.33 19.82
C ASN A 47 7.35 -5.83 20.06
N GLU A 48 6.73 -5.50 21.20
CA GLU A 48 6.76 -4.14 21.79
C GLU A 48 7.95 -3.91 22.75
N GLY A 49 8.97 -4.79 22.72
CA GLY A 49 10.20 -4.64 23.52
C GLY A 49 11.41 -4.12 22.74
N ILE A 50 11.28 -3.95 21.43
CA ILE A 50 12.28 -3.31 20.59
C ILE A 50 11.58 -2.08 20.08
N SER A 51 11.95 -0.89 20.58
CA SER A 51 11.64 0.36 19.90
C SER A 51 11.88 0.11 18.42
N ARG A 52 10.82 0.04 17.60
CA ARG A 52 10.97 -0.09 16.15
C ARG A 52 12.06 0.92 15.79
N PRO A 53 13.21 0.50 15.22
CA PRO A 53 14.23 1.45 14.86
C PRO A 53 13.52 2.58 14.12
N PRO A 54 13.74 3.85 14.50
CA PRO A 54 12.99 4.96 13.94
C PRO A 54 12.96 4.77 12.43
N ASP A 55 11.75 4.71 11.86
CA ASP A 55 11.57 4.37 10.45
C ASP A 55 12.56 5.23 9.65
N PRO A 56 13.45 4.61 8.85
CA PRO A 56 14.42 5.35 8.07
C PRO A 56 13.71 6.50 7.33
N PRO A 57 14.28 7.71 7.28
CA PRO A 57 13.62 8.85 6.61
C PRO A 57 13.22 8.52 5.15
N GLU A 58 13.93 7.59 4.53
CA GLU A 58 13.63 7.05 3.20
C GLU A 58 12.29 6.33 3.13
N ASN A 59 11.83 5.67 4.21
CA ASN A 59 10.54 4.99 4.26
C ASN A 59 9.38 5.96 4.04
N LEU A 60 9.50 7.21 4.50
CA LEU A 60 8.49 8.24 4.25
C LEU A 60 8.37 8.52 2.75
N ILE A 61 9.50 8.70 2.06
CA ILE A 61 9.52 8.91 0.60
C ILE A 61 8.94 7.68 -0.11
N LEU A 62 9.36 6.48 0.28
CA LEU A 62 8.86 5.22 -0.31
C LEU A 62 7.35 5.07 -0.14
N HIS A 63 6.83 5.36 1.07
CA HIS A 63 5.40 5.27 1.33
C HIS A 63 4.60 6.26 0.50
N GLU A 64 5.06 7.51 0.35
CA GLU A 64 4.39 8.49 -0.52
C GLU A 64 4.42 8.09 -1.99
N LEU A 65 5.56 7.56 -2.48
CA LEU A 65 5.69 7.05 -3.84
C LEU A 65 4.74 5.87 -4.11
N ILE A 66 4.59 4.95 -3.15
CA ILE A 66 3.66 3.83 -3.23
C ILE A 66 2.21 4.33 -3.20
N LYS A 67 1.86 5.25 -2.29
CA LYS A 67 0.51 5.86 -2.22
C LYS A 67 0.13 6.50 -3.56
N GLU A 68 1.01 7.31 -4.13
CA GLU A 68 0.79 7.97 -5.42
C GLU A 68 0.55 6.95 -6.55
N TYR A 69 1.37 5.90 -6.59
CA TYR A 69 1.23 4.84 -7.59
C TYR A 69 -0.07 4.06 -7.47
N LEU A 70 -0.43 3.66 -6.24
CA LEU A 70 -1.66 2.90 -6.00
C LEU A 70 -2.89 3.75 -6.36
N ALA A 71 -2.90 5.02 -5.96
CA ALA A 71 -3.98 5.95 -6.28
C ALA A 71 -4.11 6.15 -7.80
N PHE A 72 -3.00 6.37 -8.51
CA PHE A 72 -3.01 6.55 -9.96
C PHE A 72 -3.52 5.34 -10.73
N ASN A 73 -3.21 4.12 -10.26
CA ASN A 73 -3.64 2.88 -10.89
C ASN A 73 -5.04 2.40 -10.45
N GLY A 74 -5.78 3.19 -9.64
CA GLY A 74 -7.11 2.83 -9.17
C GLY A 74 -7.12 1.68 -8.14
N LEU A 75 -6.01 1.44 -7.45
CA LEU A 75 -5.84 0.36 -6.47
C LEU A 75 -6.31 0.80 -5.07
N GLU A 76 -7.52 1.34 -4.96
CA GLU A 76 -8.03 2.00 -3.75
C GLU A 76 -8.12 1.06 -2.53
N HIS A 77 -8.52 -0.20 -2.74
CA HIS A 77 -8.58 -1.19 -1.66
C HIS A 77 -7.19 -1.51 -1.09
N THR A 78 -6.19 -1.66 -1.97
CA THR A 78 -4.80 -1.88 -1.57
C THR A 78 -4.24 -0.67 -0.85
N LEU A 79 -4.56 0.54 -1.33
CA LEU A 79 -4.17 1.79 -0.71
C LEU A 79 -4.68 1.89 0.74
N SER A 80 -5.96 1.56 0.98
CA SER A 80 -6.56 1.60 2.31
C SER A 80 -5.87 0.65 3.30
N VAL A 81 -5.57 -0.59 2.87
CA VAL A 81 -4.83 -1.55 3.70
C VAL A 81 -3.40 -1.08 3.94
N PHE A 82 -2.73 -0.59 2.89
CA PHE A 82 -1.35 -0.11 2.96
C PHE A 82 -1.20 1.05 3.96
N GLN A 83 -2.10 2.05 3.93
CA GLN A 83 -2.05 3.17 4.87
C GLN A 83 -2.14 2.71 6.34
N LEU A 84 -3.00 1.72 6.61
CA LEU A 84 -3.17 1.16 7.95
C LEU A 84 -1.95 0.34 8.39
N GLU A 85 -1.42 -0.52 7.51
CA GLU A 85 -0.26 -1.37 7.82
C GLU A 85 1.04 -0.58 7.97
N ALA A 86 1.24 0.41 7.11
CA ALA A 86 2.44 1.24 7.11
C ALA A 86 2.43 2.29 8.24
N GLN A 87 1.31 2.42 8.98
CA GLN A 87 1.09 3.45 10.00
C GLN A 87 1.36 4.87 9.48
N VAL A 88 1.11 5.08 8.18
CA VAL A 88 1.39 6.36 7.53
C VAL A 88 0.21 7.28 7.80
N PRO A 89 0.44 8.51 8.27
CA PRO A 89 -0.64 9.47 8.47
C PRO A 89 -1.34 9.76 7.14
N ASP A 90 -2.63 10.12 7.23
CA ASP A 90 -3.41 10.57 6.06
C ASP A 90 -2.86 11.86 5.44
N SER A 91 -1.98 12.58 6.15
CA SER A 91 -1.26 13.73 5.61
C SER A 91 -0.39 13.29 4.42
N GLN A 92 -0.71 13.78 3.24
CA GLN A 92 0.10 13.58 2.04
C GLN A 92 1.25 14.58 2.00
N VAL A 93 2.44 14.10 1.68
CA VAL A 93 3.56 15.01 1.38
C VAL A 93 3.31 15.60 0.00
N PRO A 94 3.45 16.93 -0.18
CA PRO A 94 3.26 17.54 -1.48
C PRO A 94 4.21 16.93 -2.50
N ARG A 95 3.67 16.46 -3.62
CA ARG A 95 4.44 15.85 -4.72
C ARG A 95 5.65 16.69 -5.14
N LYS A 96 5.53 18.02 -5.14
CA LYS A 96 6.63 18.94 -5.50
C LYS A 96 7.84 18.76 -4.57
N VAL A 97 7.61 18.51 -3.28
CA VAL A 97 8.69 18.26 -2.31
C VAL A 97 9.39 16.95 -2.63
N LEU A 98 8.63 15.88 -2.87
CA LEU A 98 9.16 14.56 -3.25
C LEU A 98 9.95 14.63 -4.57
N ALA A 99 9.44 15.36 -5.55
CA ALA A 99 10.10 15.55 -6.83
C ALA A 99 11.45 16.29 -6.69
N VAL A 100 11.53 17.30 -5.83
CA VAL A 100 12.79 18.01 -5.56
C VAL A 100 13.78 17.10 -4.84
N GLU A 101 13.35 16.39 -3.80
CA GLU A 101 14.19 15.48 -3.01
C GLU A 101 14.81 14.37 -3.86
N LEU A 102 14.05 13.87 -4.84
CA LEU A 102 14.47 12.79 -5.76
C LEU A 102 15.21 13.30 -7.00
N ASN A 103 15.49 14.60 -7.12
CA ASN A 103 16.05 15.23 -8.32
C ASN A 103 15.20 15.01 -9.59
N LEU A 104 13.88 14.90 -9.43
CA LEU A 104 12.87 14.71 -10.47
C LEU A 104 12.01 15.95 -10.69
N GLY A 105 12.56 17.15 -10.50
CA GLY A 105 11.81 18.41 -10.62
C GLY A 105 11.16 18.66 -11.99
N SER A 106 11.64 17.97 -13.04
CA SER A 106 11.09 18.02 -14.40
C SER A 106 10.10 16.89 -14.71
N ALA A 107 9.78 16.02 -13.74
CA ALA A 107 8.88 14.89 -13.95
C ALA A 107 7.46 15.37 -14.34
N PRO A 108 6.81 14.73 -15.35
CA PRO A 108 5.46 15.10 -15.75
C PRO A 108 4.45 14.89 -14.61
N THR A 109 3.59 15.88 -14.35
CA THR A 109 2.55 15.79 -13.30
C THR A 109 1.42 14.82 -13.61
N THR A 110 1.35 14.33 -14.85
CA THR A 110 0.29 13.44 -15.35
C THR A 110 0.53 11.97 -15.03
N ILE A 111 1.72 11.60 -14.54
CA ILE A 111 2.08 10.22 -14.18
C ILE A 111 2.72 10.20 -12.79
N PRO A 112 2.71 9.08 -12.04
CA PRO A 112 3.37 9.00 -10.74
C PRO A 112 4.90 9.17 -10.82
N LEU A 113 5.52 9.64 -9.75
CA LEU A 113 6.97 9.81 -9.68
C LEU A 113 7.73 8.48 -9.86
N LEU A 114 7.17 7.35 -9.42
CA LEU A 114 7.75 6.03 -9.67
C LEU A 114 7.98 5.73 -11.16
N TYR A 115 7.11 6.21 -12.05
CA TYR A 115 7.29 6.02 -13.50
C TYR A 115 8.47 6.84 -14.02
N SER A 116 8.66 8.04 -13.47
CA SER A 116 9.79 8.91 -13.82
C SER A 116 11.11 8.30 -13.34
N ILE A 117 11.15 7.77 -12.11
CA ILE A 117 12.33 7.04 -11.59
C ILE A 117 12.68 5.87 -12.51
N LEU A 118 11.69 5.05 -12.90
CA LEU A 118 11.93 3.92 -13.78
C LEU A 118 12.46 4.36 -15.15
N HIS A 119 11.98 5.49 -15.67
CA HIS A 119 12.47 6.06 -16.92
C HIS A 119 13.94 6.48 -16.82
N GLU A 120 14.30 7.25 -15.79
CA GLU A 120 15.69 7.68 -15.55
C GLU A 120 16.65 6.50 -15.35
N LEU A 121 16.22 5.46 -14.62
CA LEU A 121 17.02 4.24 -14.43
C LEU A 121 17.25 3.47 -15.74
N ARG A 122 16.29 3.50 -16.67
CA ARG A 122 16.47 2.89 -18.00
C ARG A 122 17.42 3.72 -18.87
N LEU A 123 17.23 5.05 -18.89
CA LEU A 123 18.11 5.96 -19.63
C LEU A 123 19.58 5.85 -19.17
N SER A 124 19.81 5.87 -17.87
CA SER A 124 21.17 5.73 -17.31
C SER A 124 21.83 4.39 -17.65
N ARG A 125 21.05 3.30 -17.69
CA ARG A 125 21.54 2.00 -18.14
C ARG A 125 21.97 2.02 -19.61
N ASP A 126 21.17 2.63 -20.48
CA ASP A 126 21.45 2.70 -21.91
C ASP A 126 22.67 3.58 -22.21
N MET A 127 22.97 4.59 -21.37
CA MET A 127 24.18 5.42 -21.49
C MET A 127 25.47 4.71 -21.01
N THR A 128 25.34 3.62 -20.24
CA THR A 128 26.48 2.90 -19.66
C THR A 128 26.87 1.66 -20.49
N GLN A 129 26.11 1.33 -21.53
CA GLN A 129 26.43 0.28 -22.53
C GLN A 129 27.03 0.89 -23.79
#